data_AF-A0A6G1R9G4-F1
#
_entry.id   AF-A0A6G1R9G4-F1
#
_cell.length_a   1.000
_cell.length_b   1.000
_cell.length_c   1.000
_cell.angle_alpha   90.00
_cell.angle_beta   90.00
_cell.angle_gamma   90.00
#
_symmetry.space_group_name_H-M   'P 1'
#
loop_
_entity.id
_entity.type
_entity.pdbx_description
1 polymer ?
#
loop_
_entity_poly.entity_id
_entity_poly.type
_entity_poly.pdbx_seq_one_letter_code
_entity_poly.pdbx_strand_id
1 'polypeptide(L)'
;GRGGKSSVPGRGESYFGDKSSCVENASILNLTSSSTRGLNSTCAGKTPLHSSRSLCRSHTPLMGYSVTSSSAVSAHMAASVIVAVVEGRGLARGEVGMASIDLKNPEVILSQFADNTTYAKVITKLKILTPLEIIMSNTACDAGNTTKLFSLITEHFKNVAFTTVQRKYFNET
;
A
#
# COMPACT_ATOMS: atom_id res chain seq x y z
N GLY A 1 74.74 -7.90 -3.87
CA GLY A 1 74.09 -8.16 -5.16
C GLY A 1 73.34 -9.48 -5.10
N ARG A 2 72.13 -9.51 -5.67
CA ARG A 2 71.23 -10.65 -5.99
C ARG A 2 70.78 -11.52 -4.79
N GLY A 3 69.52 -11.87 -4.59
CA GLY A 3 68.29 -11.68 -5.34
C GLY A 3 67.13 -12.27 -4.53
N GLY A 4 65.90 -11.74 -4.71
CA GLY A 4 64.72 -12.17 -3.95
C GLY A 4 63.99 -13.38 -4.54
N LYS A 5 62.95 -13.83 -3.82
CA LYS A 5 61.60 -14.12 -4.33
C LYS A 5 60.67 -14.56 -3.19
N SER A 6 59.49 -13.95 -3.18
CA SER A 6 58.31 -14.29 -2.38
C SER A 6 57.51 -15.43 -3.02
N SER A 7 56.74 -16.19 -2.22
CA SER A 7 55.37 -16.64 -2.54
C SER A 7 54.77 -17.50 -1.41
N VAL A 8 53.50 -17.24 -1.11
CA VAL A 8 52.57 -17.98 -0.23
C VAL A 8 51.25 -18.08 -1.03
N PRO A 9 50.26 -18.93 -0.70
CA PRO A 9 50.19 -20.39 -0.86
C PRO A 9 48.95 -20.85 -1.66
N GLY A 10 48.77 -22.17 -1.81
CA GLY A 10 47.44 -22.79 -1.75
C GLY A 10 46.90 -23.42 -3.04
N ARG A 11 46.79 -24.76 -3.04
CA ARG A 11 45.67 -25.46 -3.69
C ARG A 11 45.60 -26.91 -3.19
N GLY A 12 44.59 -27.19 -2.38
CA GLY A 12 44.16 -28.53 -2.03
C GLY A 12 43.11 -29.05 -3.01
N GLU A 13 43.17 -30.35 -3.24
CA GLU A 13 42.31 -31.24 -4.01
C GLU A 13 40.88 -31.30 -3.41
N SER A 14 39.79 -31.50 -4.15
CA SER A 14 39.22 -32.82 -4.53
C SER A 14 37.73 -32.58 -4.89
N TYR A 15 37.26 -32.95 -6.09
CA TYR A 15 36.55 -34.19 -6.49
C TYR A 15 35.01 -34.13 -6.44
N PHE A 16 34.47 -34.63 -7.56
CA PHE A 16 33.14 -35.21 -7.82
C PHE A 16 31.92 -34.27 -7.89
N GLY A 17 31.22 -34.40 -9.01
CA GLY A 17 30.07 -33.58 -9.38
C GLY A 17 28.75 -34.29 -9.20
N ASP A 18 27.69 -33.57 -9.53
CA ASP A 18 26.52 -34.15 -10.19
C ASP A 18 25.73 -33.07 -10.93
N LYS A 19 25.22 -33.47 -12.11
CA LYS A 19 24.27 -32.72 -12.93
C LYS A 19 22.91 -32.77 -12.25
N SER A 20 22.24 -31.62 -12.09
CA SER A 20 20.78 -31.56 -12.22
C SER A 20 20.33 -30.14 -12.56
N SER A 21 19.48 -30.06 -13.58
CA SER A 21 18.78 -28.86 -14.04
C SER A 21 17.51 -28.66 -13.21
N CYS A 22 17.35 -27.50 -12.58
CA CYS A 22 16.09 -27.17 -11.93
C CYS A 22 15.10 -26.67 -12.98
N VAL A 23 14.07 -27.48 -13.16
CA VAL A 23 12.91 -27.26 -14.02
C VAL A 23 12.14 -26.01 -13.60
N GLU A 24 11.74 -25.27 -14.62
CA GLU A 24 10.81 -24.15 -14.62
C GLU A 24 9.43 -24.60 -14.11
N ASN A 25 9.01 -24.12 -12.94
CA ASN A 25 7.60 -24.16 -12.55
C ASN A 25 6.97 -22.81 -12.87
N ALA A 26 6.53 -22.68 -14.13
CA ALA A 26 5.60 -21.66 -14.56
C ALA A 26 4.21 -22.00 -13.98
N SER A 27 3.83 -21.37 -12.87
CA SER A 27 2.42 -21.23 -12.53
C SER A 27 1.86 -20.04 -13.31
N ILE A 28 1.32 -20.31 -14.51
CA ILE A 28 0.52 -19.35 -15.27
C ILE A 28 -0.78 -19.11 -14.51
N LEU A 29 -0.86 -18.00 -13.79
CA LEU A 29 -2.14 -17.42 -13.38
C LEU A 29 -2.58 -16.48 -14.51
N ASN A 30 -3.53 -16.95 -15.34
CA ASN A 30 -4.25 -16.11 -16.29
C ASN A 30 -5.06 -15.06 -15.53
N LEU A 31 -4.53 -13.86 -15.39
CA LEU A 31 -5.36 -12.67 -15.13
C LEU A 31 -5.72 -12.05 -16.48
N THR A 32 -6.73 -12.61 -17.13
CA THR A 32 -7.46 -11.92 -18.18
C THR A 32 -8.12 -10.69 -17.57
N SER A 33 -7.64 -9.53 -17.99
CA SER A 33 -8.28 -8.23 -17.83
C SER A 33 -9.78 -8.33 -18.07
N SER A 34 -10.59 -8.02 -17.05
CA SER A 34 -12.04 -7.84 -17.22
C SER A 34 -12.28 -6.53 -17.96
N SER A 35 -12.47 -6.68 -19.26
CA SER A 35 -13.06 -5.74 -20.20
C SER A 35 -14.41 -5.21 -19.71
N THR A 36 -14.63 -3.92 -19.97
CA THR A 36 -15.91 -3.23 -19.79
C THR A 36 -16.98 -3.85 -20.69
N ARG A 37 -18.06 -4.37 -20.08
CA ARG A 37 -19.38 -4.54 -20.72
C ARG A 37 -19.77 -3.16 -21.28
N GLY A 38 -20.10 -2.94 -22.56
CA GLY A 38 -20.94 -3.72 -23.46
C GLY A 38 -22.37 -3.16 -23.38
N LEU A 39 -22.85 -2.50 -24.44
CA LEU A 39 -24.23 -2.52 -25.00
C LEU A 39 -24.39 -1.49 -26.16
N ASN A 40 -24.14 -1.98 -27.38
CA ASN A 40 -24.92 -1.90 -28.62
C ASN A 40 -25.88 -0.71 -28.88
N SER A 41 -25.68 -0.01 -30.02
CA SER A 41 -26.74 0.13 -31.04
C SER A 41 -26.20 0.69 -32.37
N THR A 42 -26.34 -0.10 -33.43
CA THR A 42 -26.18 0.27 -34.84
C THR A 42 -27.34 1.14 -35.34
N CYS A 43 -27.05 2.21 -36.08
CA CYS A 43 -27.81 2.60 -37.29
C CYS A 43 -27.17 3.84 -37.97
N ALA A 44 -26.39 3.63 -39.03
CA ALA A 44 -26.03 4.68 -39.98
C ALA A 44 -26.91 4.53 -41.22
N GLY A 45 -28.05 5.23 -41.22
CA GLY A 45 -28.96 5.38 -42.36
C GLY A 45 -28.83 6.77 -42.99
N LYS A 46 -28.81 6.82 -44.31
CA LYS A 46 -28.66 8.01 -45.16
C LYS A 46 -29.97 8.84 -45.22
N THR A 47 -29.82 10.17 -45.38
CA THR A 47 -30.71 11.30 -45.86
C THR A 47 -32.14 11.01 -46.39
N PRO A 48 -33.13 11.96 -46.39
CA PRO A 48 -32.99 13.38 -46.85
C PRO A 48 -33.95 14.49 -46.28
N LEU A 49 -33.56 15.76 -46.55
CA LEU A 49 -34.31 17.01 -46.81
C LEU A 49 -35.73 17.27 -46.21
N HIS A 50 -35.89 18.36 -45.45
CA HIS A 50 -36.96 19.35 -45.67
C HIS A 50 -36.65 20.74 -45.06
N SER A 51 -37.24 21.77 -45.67
CA SER A 51 -37.01 23.21 -45.52
C SER A 51 -37.94 23.88 -44.50
N SER A 52 -37.47 25.02 -43.96
CA SER A 52 -38.20 26.26 -43.63
C SER A 52 -38.28 26.75 -42.17
N ARG A 53 -37.78 27.99 -42.04
CA ARG A 53 -37.85 29.08 -41.04
C ARG A 53 -38.80 28.96 -39.83
N SER A 54 -38.31 29.44 -38.68
CA SER A 54 -38.83 30.68 -38.05
C SER A 54 -37.83 31.31 -37.06
N LEU A 55 -37.73 32.64 -37.09
CA LEU A 55 -37.08 33.48 -36.09
C LEU A 55 -38.03 33.67 -34.91
N CYS A 56 -37.58 33.42 -33.68
CA CYS A 56 -38.09 34.08 -32.47
C CYS A 56 -36.95 34.25 -31.45
N ARG A 57 -36.43 35.46 -31.39
CA ARG A 57 -35.58 36.01 -30.33
C ARG A 57 -36.48 36.33 -29.14
N SER A 58 -36.16 35.88 -27.93
CA SER A 58 -36.50 36.56 -26.65
C SER A 58 -35.90 35.85 -25.43
N HIS A 59 -34.94 36.54 -24.80
CA HIS A 59 -34.78 36.76 -23.36
C HIS A 59 -34.90 35.60 -22.35
N THR A 60 -33.78 35.37 -21.66
CA THR A 60 -33.62 34.70 -20.36
C THR A 60 -34.53 35.25 -19.26
N PRO A 61 -35.18 34.38 -18.46
CA PRO A 61 -35.46 34.63 -17.06
C PRO A 61 -34.32 34.06 -16.20
N LEU A 62 -33.68 34.98 -15.50
CA LEU A 62 -32.66 34.75 -14.49
C LEU A 62 -33.31 34.08 -13.28
N MET A 63 -33.03 32.80 -13.04
CA MET A 63 -33.53 32.06 -11.88
C MET A 63 -32.61 32.35 -10.69
N GLY A 64 -33.09 33.19 -9.77
CA GLY A 64 -32.43 33.49 -8.51
C GLY A 64 -32.69 32.41 -7.44
N TYR A 65 -31.63 32.19 -6.66
CA TYR A 65 -31.55 31.69 -5.27
C TYR A 65 -31.99 30.25 -4.89
N SER A 66 -30.98 29.55 -4.36
CA SER A 66 -30.99 28.62 -3.22
C SER A 66 -31.93 27.41 -3.20
N VAL A 67 -31.36 26.27 -3.58
CA VAL A 67 -31.06 25.25 -2.55
C VAL A 67 -29.64 24.76 -2.80
N THR A 68 -28.67 25.39 -2.15
CA THR A 68 -27.41 24.73 -1.83
C THR A 68 -27.78 23.56 -0.93
N SER A 69 -28.06 22.38 -1.50
CA SER A 69 -27.77 21.14 -0.78
C SER A 69 -26.26 20.98 -0.76
N SER A 70 -25.61 21.91 -0.08
CA SER A 70 -24.27 21.71 0.46
C SER A 70 -24.48 20.75 1.61
N SER A 71 -24.64 19.46 1.28
CA SER A 71 -24.17 18.46 2.21
C SER A 71 -22.66 18.63 2.22
N ALA A 72 -22.18 19.53 3.07
CA ALA A 72 -20.96 19.26 3.79
C ALA A 72 -21.24 17.97 4.57
N VAL A 73 -21.24 16.83 3.87
CA VAL A 73 -20.84 15.58 4.48
C VAL A 73 -19.51 15.97 5.06
N SER A 74 -19.46 16.10 6.39
CA SER A 74 -18.19 16.21 7.09
C SER A 74 -17.41 14.99 6.62
N ALA A 75 -16.59 15.17 5.59
CA ALA A 75 -15.86 14.11 4.90
C ALA A 75 -14.73 13.58 5.78
N HIS A 76 -14.75 13.96 7.06
CA HIS A 76 -14.28 13.12 8.14
C HIS A 76 -15.27 11.96 8.30
N MET A 77 -15.21 10.98 7.37
CA MET A 77 -15.55 9.62 7.78
C MET A 77 -14.71 9.38 9.03
N ALA A 78 -15.34 9.41 10.21
CA ALA A 78 -14.61 9.30 11.46
C ALA A 78 -13.72 8.07 11.36
N ALA A 79 -12.40 8.28 11.41
CA ALA A 79 -11.43 7.21 11.30
C ALA A 79 -11.87 6.10 12.26
N SER A 80 -11.96 4.87 11.75
CA SER A 80 -12.43 3.72 12.52
C SER A 80 -11.46 2.55 12.46
N VAL A 81 -10.31 2.73 11.80
CA VAL A 81 -9.35 1.66 11.62
C VAL A 81 -8.28 1.73 12.72
N ILE A 82 -8.10 0.65 13.47
CA ILE A 82 -6.94 0.47 14.35
C ILE A 82 -5.89 -0.33 13.59
N VAL A 83 -4.63 0.10 13.62
CA VAL A 83 -3.53 -0.57 12.91
C VAL A 83 -2.41 -0.93 13.87
N ALA A 84 -2.00 -2.19 13.92
CA ALA A 84 -0.79 -2.64 14.60
C ALA A 84 0.36 -2.84 13.60
N VAL A 85 1.56 -2.36 13.92
CA VAL A 85 2.74 -2.40 13.03
C VAL A 85 3.95 -3.01 13.75
N VAL A 86 4.66 -3.92 13.09
CA VAL A 86 5.87 -4.60 13.60
C VAL A 86 6.94 -4.69 12.52
N GLU A 87 8.17 -4.33 12.86
CA GLU A 87 9.35 -4.59 12.02
C GLU A 87 9.97 -5.96 12.35
N GLY A 88 10.22 -6.76 11.31
CA GLY A 88 10.89 -8.04 11.42
C GLY A 88 12.36 -7.89 11.82
N ARG A 89 12.85 -8.87 12.61
CA ARG A 89 14.25 -8.95 13.06
C ARG A 89 14.87 -10.29 12.67
N GLY A 90 16.19 -10.38 12.69
CA GLY A 90 16.90 -11.62 12.33
C GLY A 90 16.68 -12.01 10.87
N LEU A 91 16.21 -13.24 10.63
CA LEU A 91 15.92 -13.76 9.29
C LEU A 91 14.79 -13.00 8.57
N ALA A 92 13.90 -12.34 9.33
CA ALA A 92 12.82 -11.52 8.78
C ALA A 92 13.20 -10.03 8.69
N ARG A 93 14.49 -9.67 8.79
CA ARG A 93 14.93 -8.27 8.72
C ARG A 93 14.58 -7.68 7.36
N GLY A 94 13.94 -6.51 7.37
CA GLY A 94 13.44 -5.85 6.17
C GLY A 94 11.98 -6.21 5.84
N GLU A 95 11.38 -7.16 6.54
CA GLU A 95 9.94 -7.42 6.48
C GLU A 95 9.20 -6.53 7.49
N VAL A 96 7.98 -6.13 7.12
CA VAL A 96 7.05 -5.46 8.03
C VAL A 96 5.77 -6.27 8.11
N GLY A 97 5.35 -6.57 9.34
CA GLY A 97 4.03 -7.10 9.64
C GLY A 97 3.07 -5.96 9.99
N MET A 98 1.87 -6.02 9.44
CA MET A 98 0.81 -5.04 9.69
C MET A 98 -0.54 -5.74 9.82
N ALA A 99 -1.28 -5.42 10.89
CA ALA A 99 -2.64 -5.87 11.11
C ALA A 99 -3.56 -4.65 11.24
N SER A 100 -4.71 -4.65 10.57
CA SER A 100 -5.69 -3.58 10.68
C SER A 100 -7.09 -4.12 10.91
N ILE A 101 -7.89 -3.41 11.70
CA ILE A 101 -9.30 -3.73 11.94
C ILE A 101 -10.15 -2.47 11.79
N ASP A 102 -11.21 -2.53 10.97
CA ASP A 102 -12.22 -1.46 10.91
C ASP A 102 -13.29 -1.70 11.98
N LEU A 103 -13.49 -0.74 12.87
CA LEU A 103 -14.48 -0.84 13.96
C LEU A 103 -15.92 -0.68 13.46
N LYS A 104 -16.14 -0.10 12.27
CA LYS A 104 -17.48 0.04 11.68
C LYS A 104 -17.91 -1.23 10.95
N ASN A 105 -16.96 -1.86 10.27
CA ASN A 105 -17.14 -3.14 9.60
C ASN A 105 -16.03 -4.04 10.12
N PRO A 106 -16.28 -4.96 11.09
CA PRO A 106 -15.26 -5.70 11.84
C PRO A 106 -14.51 -6.74 10.99
N GLU A 107 -13.81 -6.24 9.98
CA GLU A 107 -12.95 -6.94 9.05
C GLU A 107 -11.51 -6.75 9.52
N VAL A 108 -10.80 -7.87 9.67
CA VAL A 108 -9.39 -7.88 10.03
C VAL A 108 -8.57 -8.19 8.79
N ILE A 109 -7.62 -7.32 8.48
CA ILE A 109 -6.68 -7.48 7.38
C ILE A 109 -5.29 -7.70 7.98
N LEU A 110 -4.67 -8.83 7.66
CA LEU A 110 -3.28 -9.13 7.99
C LEU A 110 -2.44 -9.02 6.73
N SER A 111 -1.32 -8.33 6.81
CA SER A 111 -0.38 -8.26 5.69
C SER A 111 1.07 -8.23 6.16
N GLN A 112 1.90 -9.01 5.48
CA GLN A 112 3.35 -8.99 5.63
C GLN A 112 3.98 -8.59 4.29
N PHE A 113 4.98 -7.73 4.31
CA PHE A 113 5.66 -7.29 3.10
C PHE A 113 7.08 -6.78 3.39
N ALA A 114 7.98 -7.03 2.44
CA ALA A 114 9.30 -6.43 2.43
C ALA A 114 9.19 -4.93 2.25
N ASP A 115 9.89 -4.16 3.06
CA ASP A 115 10.07 -2.72 2.90
C ASP A 115 11.53 -2.33 3.03
N ASN A 116 11.89 -1.20 2.43
CA ASN A 116 13.25 -0.69 2.48
C ASN A 116 13.42 0.21 3.72
N THR A 117 14.63 0.71 3.93
CA THR A 117 14.95 1.57 5.08
C THR A 117 14.19 2.90 5.10
N THR A 118 13.49 3.26 4.02
CA THR A 118 12.62 4.44 3.93
C THR A 118 11.19 4.16 4.41
N TYR A 119 10.81 2.89 4.58
CA TYR A 119 9.48 2.42 4.96
C TYR A 119 8.33 3.02 4.13
N ALA A 120 8.58 3.30 2.85
CA ALA A 120 7.63 3.98 1.99
C ALA A 120 6.32 3.20 1.82
N LYS A 121 6.38 1.85 1.85
CA LYS A 121 5.18 1.01 1.73
C LYS A 121 4.35 1.08 3.00
N VAL A 122 4.98 1.07 4.18
CA VAL A 122 4.28 1.27 5.46
C VAL A 122 3.56 2.61 5.49
N ILE A 123 4.27 3.71 5.20
CA ILE A 123 3.69 5.06 5.22
C ILE A 123 2.53 5.15 4.22
N THR A 124 2.67 4.58 3.03
CA THR A 124 1.59 4.57 2.03
C THR A 124 0.38 3.77 2.49
N LYS A 125 0.58 2.58 3.05
CA LYS A 125 -0.52 1.75 3.59
C LYS A 125 -1.26 2.45 4.72
N LEU A 126 -0.55 3.07 5.66
CA LEU A 126 -1.16 3.85 6.75
C LEU A 126 -1.96 5.03 6.21
N LYS A 127 -1.48 5.73 5.17
CA LYS A 127 -2.26 6.82 4.53
C LYS A 127 -3.55 6.34 3.88
N ILE A 128 -3.52 5.16 3.26
CA ILE A 128 -4.71 4.55 2.63
C ILE A 128 -5.73 4.12 3.69
N LEU A 129 -5.24 3.51 4.78
CA LEU A 129 -6.09 3.02 5.88
C LEU A 129 -6.68 4.12 6.76
N THR A 130 -6.12 5.34 6.70
CA THR A 130 -6.53 6.49 7.51
C THR A 130 -6.83 6.12 8.98
N PRO A 131 -5.83 5.58 9.71
CA PRO A 131 -6.04 5.00 11.03
C PRO A 131 -6.58 6.00 12.05
N LEU A 132 -7.45 5.49 12.93
CA LEU A 132 -7.84 6.14 14.17
C LEU A 132 -6.72 6.05 15.20
N GLU A 133 -6.08 4.88 15.27
CA GLU A 133 -5.04 4.57 16.24
C GLU A 133 -3.98 3.65 15.60
N ILE A 134 -2.72 3.93 15.91
CA ILE A 134 -1.57 3.09 15.55
C ILE A 134 -0.97 2.48 16.81
N ILE A 135 -0.83 1.16 16.80
CA ILE A 135 -0.27 0.37 17.91
C ILE A 135 1.09 -0.19 17.50
N MET A 136 2.08 -0.02 18.39
CA MET A 136 3.39 -0.68 18.26
C MET A 136 3.81 -1.31 19.58
N SER A 137 4.78 -2.23 19.53
CA SER A 137 5.40 -2.76 20.75
C SER A 137 6.12 -1.65 21.50
N ASN A 138 6.08 -1.65 22.83
CA ASN A 138 6.83 -0.71 23.69
C ASN A 138 8.34 -0.71 23.39
N THR A 139 8.88 -1.84 22.94
CA THR A 139 10.27 -1.94 22.48
C THR A 139 10.59 -1.10 21.24
N ALA A 140 9.60 -0.52 20.56
CA ALA A 140 9.81 0.37 19.43
C ALA A 140 10.28 1.78 19.85
N CYS A 141 10.05 2.17 21.11
CA CYS A 141 10.41 3.49 21.66
C CYS A 141 10.92 3.38 23.10
N ASP A 142 11.67 2.32 23.40
CA ASP A 142 12.20 2.10 24.74
C ASP A 142 13.20 3.21 25.13
N ALA A 143 13.35 3.49 26.42
CA ALA A 143 14.05 4.65 26.95
C ALA A 143 15.52 4.72 26.48
N GLY A 144 15.75 5.41 25.36
CA GLY A 144 17.06 5.61 24.73
C GLY A 144 17.24 4.94 23.35
N ASN A 145 16.28 4.13 22.88
CA ASN A 145 16.37 3.47 21.58
C ASN A 145 15.01 3.46 20.85
N THR A 146 14.74 4.56 20.13
CA THR A 146 13.60 4.65 19.22
C THR A 146 13.94 4.03 17.88
N THR A 147 13.11 3.10 17.40
CA THR A 147 13.32 2.49 16.09
C THR A 147 13.09 3.52 14.98
N LYS A 148 13.79 3.36 13.86
CA LYS A 148 13.63 4.22 12.70
C LYS A 148 12.17 4.24 12.22
N LEU A 149 11.52 3.08 12.23
CA LEU A 149 10.11 2.94 11.87
C LEU A 149 9.20 3.78 12.79
N PHE A 150 9.40 3.69 14.11
CA PHE A 150 8.62 4.48 15.07
C PHE A 150 8.77 5.98 14.81
N SER A 151 10.01 6.47 14.65
CA SER A 151 10.27 7.89 14.40
C SER A 151 9.59 8.37 13.11
N LEU A 152 9.66 7.59 12.04
CA LEU A 152 9.03 7.95 10.76
C LEU A 152 7.50 7.96 10.83
N ILE A 153 6.89 6.99 11.50
CA ILE A 153 5.42 6.94 11.65
C ILE A 153 4.95 8.14 12.49
N THR A 154 5.57 8.38 13.65
CA THR A 154 5.19 9.50 14.52
C THR A 154 5.39 10.86 13.85
N GLU A 155 6.40 11.01 12.99
CA GLU A 155 6.60 12.22 12.20
C GLU A 155 5.50 12.43 11.14
N HIS A 156 5.10 11.37 10.44
CA HIS A 156 4.10 11.44 9.37
C HIS A 156 2.65 11.53 9.87
N PHE A 157 2.34 11.00 11.06
CA PHE A 157 0.98 10.82 11.56
C PHE A 157 0.74 11.55 12.90
N LYS A 158 1.07 12.84 12.96
CA LYS A 158 0.96 13.67 14.19
C LYS A 158 -0.45 13.79 14.76
N ASN A 159 -1.46 13.54 13.94
CA ASN A 159 -2.88 13.69 14.32
C ASN A 159 -3.56 12.35 14.60
N VAL A 160 -2.81 11.23 14.58
CA VAL A 160 -3.33 9.89 14.83
C VAL A 160 -2.94 9.48 16.25
N ALA A 161 -3.84 8.83 16.98
CA ALA A 161 -3.52 8.31 18.31
C ALA A 161 -2.43 7.24 18.20
N PHE A 162 -1.45 7.30 19.08
CA PHE A 162 -0.33 6.35 19.08
C PHE A 162 -0.22 5.66 20.43
N THR A 163 -0.30 4.33 20.42
CA THR A 163 -0.28 3.52 21.63
C THR A 163 0.84 2.50 21.58
N THR A 164 1.53 2.34 22.70
CA THR A 164 2.53 1.29 22.86
C THR A 164 2.01 0.20 23.77
N VAL A 165 2.23 -1.06 23.39
CA VAL A 165 1.76 -2.23 24.13
C VAL A 165 2.94 -3.12 24.49
N GLN A 166 2.90 -3.79 25.65
CA GLN A 166 3.99 -4.66 26.10
C GLN A 166 4.29 -5.74 25.06
N ARG A 167 5.59 -5.96 24.78
CA ARG A 167 6.04 -6.94 23.79
C ARG A 167 5.47 -8.35 23.96
N LYS A 168 5.13 -8.77 25.19
CA LYS A 168 4.53 -10.08 25.46
C LYS A 168 3.22 -10.32 24.68
N TYR A 169 2.47 -9.26 24.36
CA TYR A 169 1.24 -9.34 23.59
C TYR A 169 1.46 -9.38 22.07
N PHE A 170 2.70 -9.23 21.60
CA PHE A 170 3.10 -9.38 20.21
C PHE A 170 3.68 -10.76 19.88
N ASN A 171 3.77 -11.65 20.87
CA ASN A 171 4.26 -13.01 20.68
C ASN A 171 3.08 -13.97 20.53
N GLU A 172 3.24 -14.99 19.70
CA GLU A 172 2.36 -16.16 19.71
C GLU A 172 2.58 -16.90 21.05
N THR A 173 1.51 -17.12 21.80
CA THR A 173 1.51 -17.82 23.11
C THR A 173 1.82 -19.29 22.99
#